data_AF-A0A7W9ZRV2-F1
#
_entry.id   AF-A0A7W9ZRV2-F1
#
_cell.length_a   1.000
_cell.length_b   1.000
_cell.length_c   1.000
_cell.angle_alpha   90.00
_cell.angle_beta   90.00
_cell.angle_gamma   90.00
#
_symmetry.space_group_name_H-M   'P 1'
#
loop_
_entity.id
_entity.type
_entity.pdbx_description
1 polymer ?
#
loop_
_entity_poly.entity_id
_entity_poly.type
_entity_poly.pdbx_seq_one_letter_code
_entity_poly.pdbx_strand_id
1 'polypeptide(L)'
;MSNEYPGSNANPWEVLELANAYSLASKLLFSEGKKALSIAPARMCAIHAIELYLNAFLRHEGVAPEEIRGRMHSLVEPMFVAKLKLRKKTALHLKAMTAKREYLISRYAPERTREHTELNRLTATLAEVMEKVGEYLHSAGSGGHRQSLLPITTERSSRFDWGAGDGTKEGAPKRPDILQDKLLAAEHSYR
;
A
#
# COMPACT_ATOMS: atom_id res chain seq x y z
N MET A 1 18.83 -20.76 -1.18
CA MET A 1 17.84 -19.67 -1.07
C MET A 1 16.50 -20.29 -1.40
N SER A 2 15.49 -20.13 -0.55
CA SER A 2 14.14 -20.65 -0.84
C SER A 2 13.66 -20.07 -2.16
N ASN A 3 13.18 -20.92 -3.08
CA ASN A 3 12.62 -20.51 -4.38
C ASN A 3 11.20 -19.93 -4.24
N GLU A 4 10.91 -19.38 -3.07
CA GLU A 4 9.58 -18.98 -2.66
C GLU A 4 9.42 -17.48 -2.91
N TYR A 5 8.32 -17.10 -3.56
CA TYR A 5 8.12 -15.71 -3.95
C TYR A 5 7.97 -14.83 -2.69
N PRO A 6 8.54 -13.61 -2.66
CA PRO A 6 8.40 -12.71 -1.52
C PRO A 6 6.94 -12.49 -1.12
N GLY A 7 6.61 -12.77 0.13
CA GLY A 7 5.25 -12.62 0.67
C GLY A 7 4.35 -13.85 0.53
N SER A 8 4.82 -14.97 -0.04
CA SER A 8 4.04 -16.21 -0.13
C SER A 8 3.57 -16.74 1.24
N ASN A 9 4.37 -16.53 2.29
CA ASN A 9 4.05 -16.92 3.67
C ASN A 9 3.54 -15.77 4.54
N ALA A 10 3.22 -14.61 3.95
CA ALA A 10 2.75 -13.47 4.74
C ALA A 10 1.42 -13.83 5.43
N ASN A 11 1.43 -13.71 6.75
CA ASN A 11 0.27 -13.90 7.62
C ASN A 11 -0.71 -12.70 7.43
N PRO A 12 -2.03 -12.94 7.36
CA PRO A 12 -3.04 -11.87 7.36
C PRO A 12 -2.80 -10.75 8.39
N TRP A 13 -2.35 -11.09 9.60
CA TRP A 13 -2.10 -10.13 10.68
C TRP A 13 -0.87 -9.25 10.41
N GLU A 14 0.21 -9.79 9.84
CA GLU A 14 1.39 -9.00 9.45
C GLU A 14 1.03 -8.02 8.32
N VAL A 15 0.18 -8.46 7.37
CA VAL A 15 -0.34 -7.59 6.31
C VAL A 15 -1.23 -6.49 6.89
N LEU A 16 -2.05 -6.81 7.90
CA LEU A 16 -2.88 -5.84 8.62
C LEU A 16 -2.02 -4.78 9.35
N GLU A 17 -0.95 -5.20 10.04
CA GLU A 17 0.00 -4.28 10.69
C GLU A 17 0.68 -3.36 9.69
N LEU A 18 1.09 -3.88 8.53
CA LEU A 18 1.63 -3.07 7.46
C LEU A 18 0.60 -2.05 6.94
N ALA A 19 -0.66 -2.46 6.77
CA ALA A 19 -1.75 -1.56 6.39
C ALA A 19 -1.95 -0.42 7.42
N ASN A 20 -1.85 -0.73 8.72
CA ASN A 20 -1.92 0.25 9.80
C ASN A 20 -0.77 1.28 9.69
N ALA A 21 0.45 0.83 9.42
CA ALA A 21 1.60 1.71 9.25
C ALA A 21 1.43 2.68 8.05
N TYR A 22 0.97 2.18 6.90
CA TYR A 22 0.66 3.03 5.75
C TYR A 22 -0.50 4.00 6.01
N SER A 23 -1.53 3.56 6.75
CA SER A 23 -2.65 4.42 7.17
C SER A 23 -2.15 5.57 8.05
N LEU A 24 -1.30 5.28 9.04
CA LEU A 24 -0.69 6.30 9.89
C LEU A 24 0.18 7.27 9.07
N ALA A 25 1.05 6.76 8.21
CA ALA A 25 1.87 7.59 7.33
C ALA A 25 1.02 8.51 6.44
N SER A 26 -0.09 8.02 5.90
CA SER A 26 -1.00 8.84 5.09
C SER A 26 -1.58 10.02 5.89
N LYS A 27 -1.97 9.79 7.15
CA LYS A 27 -2.54 10.84 8.03
C LYS A 27 -1.50 11.93 8.32
N LEU A 28 -0.27 11.53 8.64
CA LEU A 28 0.83 12.46 8.87
C LEU A 28 1.09 13.32 7.63
N LEU A 29 1.24 12.69 6.46
CA LEU A 29 1.51 13.40 5.21
C LEU A 29 0.35 14.32 4.79
N PHE A 30 -0.91 13.94 5.06
CA PHE A 30 -2.05 14.84 4.80
C PHE A 30 -2.01 16.10 5.67
N SER A 31 -1.49 16.01 6.90
CA SER A 31 -1.39 17.17 7.78
C SER A 31 -0.33 18.19 7.32
N GLU A 32 0.66 17.73 6.55
CA GLU A 32 1.75 18.58 6.04
C GLU A 32 1.49 19.10 4.62
N GLY A 33 0.69 18.39 3.84
CA GLY A 33 0.40 18.71 2.43
C GLY A 33 -0.46 19.97 2.25
N LYS A 34 0.00 20.90 1.41
CA LYS A 34 -0.70 22.17 1.13
C LYS A 34 -1.21 22.31 -0.30
N LYS A 35 -0.63 21.56 -1.23
CA LYS A 35 -0.93 21.59 -2.68
C LYS A 35 -1.12 20.17 -3.20
N ALA A 36 -1.79 20.01 -4.34
CA ALA A 36 -2.08 18.70 -4.94
C ALA A 36 -0.82 17.81 -5.08
N LEU A 37 0.30 18.36 -5.53
CA LEU A 37 1.57 17.62 -5.66
C LEU A 37 2.11 17.15 -4.29
N SER A 38 2.13 18.02 -3.28
CA SER A 38 2.55 17.64 -1.91
C SER A 38 1.59 16.67 -1.22
N ILE A 39 0.35 16.58 -1.69
CA ILE A 39 -0.67 15.65 -1.18
C ILE A 39 -0.57 14.29 -1.88
N ALA A 40 0.05 14.20 -3.06
CA ALA A 40 0.14 12.95 -3.82
C ALA A 40 0.80 11.79 -3.03
N PRO A 41 1.89 11.99 -2.25
CA PRO A 41 2.43 10.96 -1.38
C PRO A 41 1.43 10.47 -0.32
N ALA A 42 0.70 11.40 0.31
CA ALA A 42 -0.32 11.06 1.30
C ALA A 42 -1.44 10.20 0.68
N ARG A 43 -1.90 10.55 -0.53
CA ARG A 43 -2.87 9.76 -1.29
C ARG A 43 -2.33 8.38 -1.64
N MET A 44 -1.07 8.28 -2.06
CA MET A 44 -0.44 7.00 -2.36
C MET A 44 -0.42 6.09 -1.13
N CYS A 45 0.00 6.62 0.03
CA CYS A 45 -0.03 5.87 1.28
C CYS A 45 -1.45 5.42 1.66
N ALA A 46 -2.46 6.28 1.48
CA ALA A 46 -3.85 5.91 1.79
C ALA A 46 -4.38 4.83 0.85
N ILE A 47 -4.10 4.91 -0.46
CA ILE A 47 -4.49 3.90 -1.45
C ILE A 47 -3.80 2.56 -1.13
N HIS A 48 -2.51 2.58 -0.82
CA HIS A 48 -1.78 1.37 -0.42
C HIS A 48 -2.28 0.78 0.91
N ALA A 49 -2.62 1.61 1.89
CA ALA A 49 -3.23 1.12 3.12
C ALA A 49 -4.55 0.38 2.83
N ILE A 50 -5.44 0.97 2.01
CA ILE A 50 -6.69 0.33 1.58
C ILE A 50 -6.41 -1.02 0.90
N GLU A 51 -5.48 -1.04 -0.06
CA GLU A 51 -5.07 -2.26 -0.77
C GLU A 51 -4.60 -3.35 0.20
N LEU A 52 -3.76 -3.00 1.18
CA LEU A 52 -3.23 -3.93 2.17
C LEU A 52 -4.31 -4.44 3.14
N TYR A 53 -5.24 -3.60 3.60
CA TYR A 53 -6.39 -4.08 4.39
C TYR A 53 -7.22 -5.10 3.61
N LEU A 54 -7.52 -4.80 2.35
CA LEU A 54 -8.29 -5.71 1.51
C LEU A 54 -7.51 -7.01 1.25
N ASN A 55 -6.20 -6.94 1.07
CA ASN A 55 -5.34 -8.12 0.92
C ASN A 55 -5.27 -8.94 2.22
N ALA A 56 -5.17 -8.32 3.40
CA ALA A 56 -5.23 -9.00 4.69
C ALA A 56 -6.55 -9.78 4.84
N PHE A 57 -7.68 -9.16 4.46
CA PHE A 57 -8.97 -9.83 4.39
C PHE A 57 -8.95 -11.03 3.43
N LEU A 58 -8.45 -10.88 2.21
CA LEU A 58 -8.39 -11.99 1.24
C LEU A 58 -7.50 -13.14 1.74
N ARG A 59 -6.34 -12.82 2.33
CA ARG A 59 -5.47 -13.82 2.96
C ARG A 59 -6.19 -14.55 4.08
N HIS A 60 -6.94 -13.83 4.91
CA HIS A 60 -7.74 -14.42 5.98
C HIS A 60 -8.84 -15.35 5.44
N GLU A 61 -9.41 -15.02 4.27
CA GLU A 61 -10.37 -15.86 3.55
C GLU A 61 -9.75 -17.05 2.80
N GLY A 62 -8.44 -17.26 2.93
CA GLY A 62 -7.73 -18.38 2.31
C GLY A 62 -7.34 -18.15 0.85
N VAL A 63 -7.46 -16.93 0.33
CA VAL A 63 -7.03 -16.62 -1.04
C VAL A 63 -5.51 -16.72 -1.15
N ALA A 64 -5.04 -17.42 -2.17
CA ALA A 64 -3.62 -17.68 -2.39
C ALA A 64 -2.83 -16.37 -2.66
N PRO A 65 -1.55 -16.27 -2.24
CA PRO A 65 -0.73 -15.09 -2.50
C PRO A 65 -0.60 -14.76 -3.99
N GLU A 66 -0.53 -15.78 -4.85
CA GLU A 66 -0.44 -15.66 -6.31
C GLU A 66 -1.68 -14.98 -6.89
N GLU A 67 -2.86 -15.37 -6.42
CA GLU A 67 -4.14 -14.78 -6.83
C GLU A 67 -4.23 -13.33 -6.37
N ILE A 68 -3.80 -13.04 -5.14
CA ILE A 68 -3.77 -11.66 -4.62
C ILE A 68 -2.83 -10.79 -5.47
N ARG A 69 -1.63 -11.27 -5.80
CA ARG A 69 -0.69 -10.57 -6.68
C ARG A 69 -1.25 -10.37 -8.08
N GLY A 70 -1.95 -11.37 -8.62
CA GLY A 70 -2.59 -11.32 -9.94
C GLY A 70 -3.64 -10.22 -10.07
N ARG A 71 -4.22 -9.75 -8.96
CA ARG A 71 -5.15 -8.61 -8.94
C ARG A 71 -4.45 -7.27 -9.17
N MET A 72 -3.12 -7.21 -9.06
CA MET A 72 -2.34 -5.98 -9.08
C MET A 72 -2.96 -4.96 -8.11
N HIS A 73 -3.16 -3.71 -8.55
CA HIS A 73 -3.75 -2.64 -7.74
C HIS A 73 -5.29 -2.54 -7.87
N SER A 74 -5.98 -3.66 -8.14
CA SER A 74 -7.44 -3.70 -8.17
C SER A 74 -8.04 -3.74 -6.78
N LEU A 75 -8.85 -2.73 -6.46
CA LEU A 75 -9.52 -2.56 -5.17
C LEU A 75 -10.95 -3.13 -5.18
N VAL A 76 -11.31 -3.87 -6.22
CA VAL A 76 -12.67 -4.37 -6.45
C VAL A 76 -12.66 -5.90 -6.33
N GLU A 77 -13.59 -6.41 -5.52
CA GLU A 77 -13.89 -7.84 -5.39
C GLU A 77 -15.33 -7.99 -4.91
N PRO A 78 -16.16 -8.84 -5.53
CA PRO A 78 -17.50 -9.17 -5.03
C PRO A 78 -17.53 -9.54 -3.54
N MET A 79 -16.52 -10.27 -3.06
CA MET A 79 -16.41 -10.70 -1.67
C MET A 79 -16.32 -9.53 -0.67
N PHE A 80 -15.73 -8.38 -1.04
CA PHE A 80 -15.65 -7.22 -0.15
C PHE A 80 -17.04 -6.70 0.19
N VAL A 81 -17.94 -6.64 -0.78
CA VAL A 81 -19.32 -6.18 -0.54
C VAL A 81 -20.10 -7.23 0.24
N ALA A 82 -19.94 -8.51 -0.12
CA ALA A 82 -20.70 -9.60 0.47
C ALA A 82 -20.34 -9.86 1.94
N LYS A 83 -19.05 -9.84 2.30
CA LYS A 83 -18.56 -10.26 3.62
C LYS A 83 -18.21 -9.08 4.55
N LEU A 84 -17.56 -8.03 4.03
CA LEU A 84 -17.23 -6.85 4.84
C LEU A 84 -18.42 -5.90 5.02
N LYS A 85 -19.56 -6.14 4.34
CA LYS A 85 -20.79 -5.31 4.42
C LYS A 85 -20.50 -3.82 4.21
N LEU A 86 -19.60 -3.50 3.28
CA LEU A 86 -19.24 -2.12 2.96
C LEU A 86 -20.46 -1.33 2.52
N ARG A 87 -20.54 -0.06 2.92
CA ARG A 87 -21.54 0.88 2.44
C ARG A 87 -21.43 0.98 0.91
N LYS A 88 -22.58 1.09 0.24
CA LYS A 88 -22.67 1.22 -1.22
C LYS A 88 -21.75 2.30 -1.78
N LYS A 89 -21.67 3.46 -1.11
CA LYS A 89 -20.80 4.59 -1.50
C LYS A 89 -19.31 4.23 -1.49
N THR A 90 -18.90 3.35 -0.59
CA THR A 90 -17.50 2.93 -0.40
C THR A 90 -17.13 1.91 -1.46
N ALA A 91 -18.00 0.92 -1.73
CA ALA A 91 -17.82 -0.01 -2.85
C ALA A 91 -17.74 0.72 -4.21
N LEU A 92 -18.62 1.70 -4.45
CA LEU A 92 -18.58 2.52 -5.66
C LEU A 92 -17.29 3.33 -5.76
N HIS A 93 -16.80 3.85 -4.63
CA HIS A 93 -15.57 4.63 -4.62
C HIS A 93 -14.33 3.77 -4.90
N LEU A 94 -14.23 2.56 -4.33
CA LEU A 94 -13.18 1.59 -4.67
C LEU A 94 -13.15 1.31 -6.18
N LYS A 95 -14.33 1.08 -6.78
CA LYS A 95 -14.47 0.89 -8.23
C LYS A 95 -13.98 2.10 -9.03
N ALA A 96 -14.33 3.31 -8.60
CA ALA A 96 -13.89 4.55 -9.26
C ALA A 96 -12.36 4.72 -9.20
N MET A 97 -11.75 4.51 -8.03
CA MET A 97 -10.29 4.63 -7.87
C MET A 97 -9.53 3.61 -8.73
N THR A 98 -10.01 2.36 -8.80
CA THR A 98 -9.43 1.33 -9.67
C THR A 98 -9.58 1.70 -11.15
N ALA A 99 -10.77 2.13 -11.59
CA ALA A 99 -11.00 2.52 -12.98
C ALA A 99 -10.11 3.69 -13.42
N LYS A 100 -9.91 4.68 -12.54
CA LYS A 100 -9.03 5.84 -12.78
C LYS A 100 -7.54 5.53 -12.62
N ARG A 101 -7.19 4.35 -12.08
CA ARG A 101 -5.82 3.96 -11.73
C ARG A 101 -5.13 5.01 -10.88
N GLU A 102 -5.78 5.47 -9.81
CA GLU A 102 -5.30 6.61 -9.03
C GLU A 102 -3.89 6.41 -8.43
N TYR A 103 -3.49 5.17 -8.17
CA TYR A 103 -2.14 4.81 -7.74
C TYR A 103 -1.05 5.15 -8.79
N LEU A 104 -1.40 5.19 -10.09
CA LEU A 104 -0.49 5.66 -11.14
C LEU A 104 -0.45 7.18 -11.16
N ILE A 105 -1.60 7.83 -11.01
CA ILE A 105 -1.69 9.30 -11.01
C ILE A 105 -0.83 9.88 -9.87
N SER A 106 -0.94 9.31 -8.67
CA SER A 106 -0.16 9.76 -7.50
C SER A 106 1.35 9.58 -7.63
N ARG A 107 1.84 8.75 -8.56
CA ARG A 107 3.28 8.48 -8.74
C ARG A 107 3.88 9.12 -9.98
N TYR A 108 3.14 9.13 -11.09
CA TYR A 108 3.72 9.36 -12.41
C TYR A 108 3.06 10.49 -13.19
N ALA A 109 1.86 10.93 -12.81
CA ALA A 109 1.10 11.91 -13.58
C ALA A 109 0.68 13.10 -12.71
N PRO A 110 1.63 13.93 -12.24
CA PRO A 110 1.33 15.13 -11.45
C PRO A 110 0.37 16.10 -12.19
N GLU A 111 0.40 16.12 -13.52
CA GLU A 111 -0.49 16.87 -14.41
C GLU A 111 -1.95 16.38 -14.39
N ARG A 112 -2.18 15.12 -13.98
CA ARG A 112 -3.51 14.48 -13.89
C ARG A 112 -4.08 14.47 -12.48
N THR A 113 -3.47 15.17 -11.53
CA THR A 113 -3.92 15.18 -10.11
C THR A 113 -5.36 15.67 -9.93
N ARG A 114 -5.92 16.43 -10.87
CA ARG A 114 -7.33 16.86 -10.87
C ARG A 114 -8.32 15.72 -11.12
N GLU A 115 -7.87 14.59 -11.65
CA GLU A 115 -8.72 13.43 -11.94
C GLU A 115 -8.95 12.55 -10.70
N HIS A 116 -8.16 12.75 -9.64
CA HIS A 116 -8.35 12.07 -8.36
C HIS A 116 -9.77 12.26 -7.84
N THR A 117 -10.29 11.25 -7.16
CA THR A 117 -11.51 11.42 -6.36
C THR A 117 -11.32 12.41 -5.22
N GLU A 118 -12.43 12.84 -4.63
CA GLU A 118 -12.40 13.78 -3.52
C GLU A 118 -11.61 13.26 -2.32
N LEU A 119 -10.77 14.12 -1.73
CA LEU A 119 -9.92 13.72 -0.61
C LEU A 119 -10.74 13.23 0.60
N ASN A 120 -11.83 13.91 0.93
CA ASN A 120 -12.74 13.50 2.00
C ASN A 120 -13.39 12.12 1.73
N ARG A 121 -13.56 11.76 0.46
CA ARG A 121 -14.09 10.46 0.08
C ARG A 121 -13.03 9.37 0.26
N LEU A 122 -11.77 9.65 -0.09
CA LEU A 122 -10.63 8.76 0.15
C LEU A 122 -10.45 8.49 1.65
N THR A 123 -10.41 9.51 2.49
CA THR A 123 -10.25 9.35 3.94
C THR A 123 -11.40 8.56 4.57
N ALA A 124 -12.65 8.83 4.16
CA ALA A 124 -13.81 8.05 4.62
C ALA A 124 -13.77 6.58 4.16
N THR A 125 -13.26 6.32 2.95
CA THR A 125 -13.10 4.95 2.42
C THR A 125 -12.03 4.19 3.19
N LEU A 126 -10.88 4.83 3.43
CA LEU A 126 -9.81 4.25 4.25
C LEU A 126 -10.32 3.90 5.65
N ALA A 127 -11.03 4.82 6.31
CA ALA A 127 -11.55 4.60 7.66
C ALA A 127 -12.51 3.41 7.71
N GLU A 128 -13.47 3.34 6.79
CA GLU A 128 -14.45 2.25 6.75
C GLU A 128 -13.81 0.90 6.41
N VAL A 129 -12.88 0.85 5.44
CA VAL A 129 -12.18 -0.40 5.09
C VAL A 129 -11.33 -0.88 6.27
N MET A 130 -10.59 0.02 6.92
CA MET A 130 -9.81 -0.28 8.12
C MET A 130 -10.69 -0.87 9.22
N GLU A 131 -11.80 -0.21 9.54
CA GLU A 131 -12.76 -0.64 10.57
C GLU A 131 -13.32 -2.03 10.22
N LYS A 132 -13.85 -2.22 9.01
CA LYS A 132 -14.54 -3.46 8.63
C LYS A 132 -13.60 -4.65 8.53
N VAL A 133 -12.40 -4.46 7.99
CA VAL A 133 -11.38 -5.53 7.94
C VAL A 133 -10.90 -5.85 9.34
N GLY A 134 -10.63 -4.84 10.17
CA GLY A 134 -10.25 -5.03 11.57
C GLY A 134 -11.31 -5.84 12.33
N GLU A 135 -12.56 -5.41 12.32
CA GLU A 135 -13.66 -6.16 12.93
C GLU A 135 -13.72 -7.60 12.42
N TYR A 136 -13.63 -7.81 11.11
CA TYR A 136 -13.75 -9.13 10.50
C TYR A 136 -12.66 -10.11 10.97
N LEU A 137 -11.39 -9.70 10.95
CA LEU A 137 -10.25 -10.52 11.37
C LEU A 137 -10.34 -10.88 12.87
N HIS A 138 -10.75 -9.94 13.74
CA HIS A 138 -10.89 -10.22 15.17
C HIS A 138 -12.12 -11.09 15.49
N SER A 139 -13.22 -10.92 14.74
CA SER A 139 -14.43 -11.72 14.90
C SER A 139 -14.21 -13.18 14.51
N ALA A 140 -13.49 -13.42 13.42
CA ALA A 140 -13.23 -14.76 12.92
C ALA A 140 -12.15 -15.50 13.73
N GLY A 141 -11.16 -14.77 14.29
CA GLY A 141 -10.16 -15.33 15.21
C GLY A 141 -10.71 -15.82 16.56
N SER A 142 -11.92 -15.39 16.94
CA SER A 142 -12.59 -15.83 18.17
C SER A 142 -13.24 -17.22 18.05
N GLY A 143 -13.32 -17.78 16.83
CA GLY A 143 -14.01 -19.05 16.53
C GLY A 143 -13.10 -20.25 16.22
N GLY A 144 -11.78 -20.09 16.17
CA GLY A 144 -10.89 -21.20 15.86
C GLY A 144 -9.42 -20.84 15.96
N HIS A 145 -8.65 -21.76 16.56
CA HIS A 145 -7.19 -21.77 16.67
C HIS A 145 -6.57 -20.93 17.81
N ARG A 146 -6.68 -21.45 19.03
CA ARG A 146 -5.63 -21.29 20.06
C ARG A 146 -4.35 -21.94 19.52
N GLN A 147 -3.48 -21.18 18.85
CA GLN A 147 -2.06 -21.48 18.86
C GLN A 147 -1.49 -20.91 20.16
N SER A 148 -0.95 -21.81 20.98
CA SER A 148 -0.25 -21.52 22.21
C SER A 148 0.96 -20.62 21.93
N LEU A 149 0.86 -19.34 22.25
CA LEU A 149 2.01 -18.46 22.32
C LEU A 149 2.63 -18.59 23.71
N LEU A 150 3.84 -19.15 23.76
CA LEU A 150 4.75 -19.03 24.89
C LEU A 150 5.14 -17.53 25.06
N PRO A 151 5.36 -17.07 26.30
CA PRO A 151 5.65 -15.66 26.54
C PRO A 151 7.05 -15.31 26.02
N ILE A 152 7.12 -14.46 24.99
CA ILE A 152 8.35 -13.75 24.64
C ILE A 152 8.45 -12.56 25.60
N THR A 153 9.50 -12.57 26.42
CA THR A 153 9.88 -11.49 27.30
C THR A 153 10.23 -10.25 26.50
N THR A 154 9.50 -9.16 26.77
CA THR A 154 9.76 -7.81 26.25
C THR A 154 11.07 -7.27 26.83
N GLU A 155 12.17 -7.35 26.07
CA GLU A 155 13.29 -6.43 26.25
C GLU A 155 13.05 -5.17 25.41
N ARG A 156 12.70 -4.12 26.14
CA ARG A 156 12.61 -2.74 25.69
C ARG A 156 14.04 -2.25 25.40
N SER A 157 14.49 -2.34 24.15
CA SER A 157 15.66 -1.61 23.69
C SER A 157 15.26 -0.35 22.92
N SER A 158 15.96 0.71 23.27
CA SER A 158 15.64 2.11 23.15
C SER A 158 16.11 2.75 21.84
N ARG A 159 15.39 3.79 21.41
CA ARG A 159 15.93 5.04 20.83
C ARG A 159 16.62 4.91 19.47
N PHE A 160 15.82 5.05 18.40
CA PHE A 160 16.32 5.50 17.10
C PHE A 160 16.51 7.02 17.15
N ASP A 161 17.75 7.46 17.30
CA ASP A 161 18.16 8.86 17.28
C ASP A 161 18.60 9.23 15.85
N TRP A 162 17.89 10.15 15.20
CA TRP A 162 18.34 10.75 13.94
C TRP A 162 19.43 11.77 14.24
N GLY A 163 20.66 11.27 14.46
CA GLY A 163 21.83 12.11 14.64
C GLY A 163 22.17 12.88 13.36
N ALA A 164 21.89 14.19 13.37
CA ALA A 164 22.49 15.14 12.45
C ALA A 164 24.00 15.22 12.74
N GLY A 165 24.81 14.57 11.90
CA GLY A 165 26.26 14.68 11.90
C GLY A 165 26.71 15.71 10.86
N ASP A 166 27.44 16.72 11.33
CA ASP A 166 28.08 17.73 10.52
C ASP A 166 29.26 17.16 9.71
N GLY A 167 29.79 18.00 8.82
CA GLY A 167 30.53 17.59 7.63
C GLY A 167 31.92 17.00 7.87
N THR A 168 32.34 16.13 6.95
CA THR A 168 33.65 16.25 6.31
C THR A 168 33.69 15.43 5.03
N LYS A 169 34.36 15.99 4.02
CA LYS A 169 34.49 15.45 2.67
C LYS A 169 35.48 14.29 2.67
N GLU A 170 35.08 13.11 2.21
CA GLU A 170 36.02 12.12 1.68
C GLU A 170 35.30 11.08 0.79
N GLY A 171 35.77 10.93 -0.45
CA GLY A 171 35.67 9.69 -1.23
C GLY A 171 34.30 9.25 -1.78
N ALA A 172 33.69 10.01 -2.69
CA ALA A 172 32.62 9.45 -3.53
C ALA A 172 33.21 8.41 -4.52
N PRO A 173 32.67 7.17 -4.61
CA PRO A 173 33.11 6.22 -5.62
C PRO A 173 32.69 6.70 -7.03
N LYS A 174 33.65 6.70 -7.95
CA LYS A 174 33.48 7.10 -9.36
C LYS A 174 32.39 6.27 -10.02
N ARG A 175 31.43 6.93 -10.69
CA ARG A 175 30.47 6.28 -11.60
C ARG A 175 31.24 5.56 -12.72
N PRO A 176 30.87 4.34 -13.10
CA PRO A 176 31.43 3.72 -14.31
C PRO A 176 30.98 4.49 -15.55
N ASP A 177 31.96 4.76 -16.42
CA ASP A 177 31.82 5.35 -17.74
C ASP A 177 30.98 4.43 -18.63
N ILE A 178 29.76 4.85 -18.96
CA ILE A 178 28.99 4.21 -20.04
C ILE A 178 29.39 4.95 -21.31
N LEU A 179 30.34 4.35 -22.02
CA LEU A 179 30.77 4.76 -23.35
C LEU A 179 29.54 4.97 -24.25
N GLN A 180 29.52 6.15 -24.86
CA GLN A 180 28.70 6.48 -26.00
C GLN A 180 29.14 5.58 -27.16
N ASP A 181 28.25 4.71 -27.63
CA ASP A 181 28.23 4.32 -29.03
C ASP A 181 26.99 4.92 -29.68
N LYS A 182 27.28 5.69 -30.73
CA LYS A 182 26.36 6.50 -31.52
C LYS A 182 26.07 5.74 -32.81
N LEU A 183 24.83 5.91 -33.30
CA LEU A 183 24.35 5.84 -34.70
C LEU A 183 24.03 4.41 -35.22
N LEU A 184 22.93 4.11 -35.92
CA LEU A 184 21.88 4.90 -36.57
C LEU A 184 20.64 4.02 -36.87
N ALA A 185 19.46 4.66 -36.80
CA ALA A 185 18.25 4.53 -37.62
C ALA A 185 17.75 3.14 -38.11
N ALA A 186 16.52 2.81 -37.72
CA ALA A 186 15.47 2.39 -38.66
C ALA A 186 14.09 2.77 -38.11
N GLU A 187 13.37 3.56 -38.90
CA GLU A 187 11.97 3.94 -38.70
C GLU A 187 11.06 2.71 -38.73
N HIS A 188 10.04 2.65 -37.87
CA HIS A 188 8.80 1.98 -38.24
C HIS A 188 7.58 2.65 -37.58
N SER A 189 6.79 3.24 -38.47
CA SER A 189 5.44 3.79 -38.33
C SER A 189 4.47 2.87 -37.58
N TYR A 190 3.64 3.45 -36.70
CA TYR A 190 2.31 2.92 -36.40
C TYR A 190 1.29 4.05 -36.43
N ARG A 191 0.39 3.94 -37.42
CA ARG A 191 -1.00 4.41 -37.31
C ARG A 191 -1.78 3.43 -36.45
#